data_AF-A0A7W6B6U8-F1
#
_entry.id   AF-A0A7W6B6U8-F1
#
_cell.length_a   1.000
_cell.length_b   1.000
_cell.length_c   1.000
_cell.angle_alpha   90.00
_cell.angle_beta   90.00
_cell.angle_gamma   90.00
#
_symmetry.space_group_name_H-M   'P 1'
#
loop_
_entity.id
_entity.type
_entity.pdbx_description
1 polymer ?
#
loop_
_entity_poly.entity_id
_entity_poly.type
_entity_poly.pdbx_seq_one_letter_code
_entity_poly.pdbx_strand_id
1 'polypeptide(L)'
;MTPTFIKRLHRDERGFLSPIILYMTIALALMIVWILNTGQVIYDKQRTQDTADAAALVHADWEARYLNIMAMNNVASSQATVVMATSVAFQLTTAELALRSGVILAKLAEYSFTEGFGPASLLPPLPPMPYCPGWQKVPIVGGIIYGACLAFQGFRATEATKAIAYTVAAQVKYDPWGLINKSSDIIDAMNDLNDYLVESFPQRVGNEALHLVRLNKSDHVVFHPPCENCGQAGEGAGGNLPVDRDGVNPAAAYTEMCLAMSYGTQGQDPLLMRGEFANRGFPNGKGPLTAGGVDGSHIRDWVNHESGIDNQLVEFYIFYEAFGPAYLSKVPFKAIVEQYAGDLSWWQELALDASFWIADKVFGVGFGITNPFQLPIDVPPRYSDSQTKDENDFTRKFDMIWNQVCGPAGGAISVAGASLPVVSFPKPYWLKGRAPFNFTPFGGDQLTDYQTLAIVSRAPRARLQVRIFKDKTPSAYALAQSWVHNYTAFDLYTQDWLASLAPATLADDIGEVSNTIKQSPAADSYTGLTRVFDKGGANAWAAVNTH
;
A
#
# COMPACT_ATOMS: atom_id res chain seq x y z
N MET A 1 -107.64 43.57 11.67
CA MET A 1 -106.22 43.18 11.85
C MET A 1 -105.57 43.21 10.47
N THR A 2 -104.54 44.03 10.35
CA THR A 2 -104.05 44.68 9.12
C THR A 2 -103.13 43.79 8.27
N PRO A 3 -103.34 43.71 6.95
CA PRO A 3 -102.43 43.08 6.00
C PRO A 3 -101.37 44.09 5.55
N THR A 4 -100.41 44.41 6.42
CA THR A 4 -99.37 45.43 6.13
C THR A 4 -97.93 44.92 6.18
N PHE A 5 -97.70 43.65 6.55
CA PHE A 5 -96.34 43.10 6.63
C PHE A 5 -95.79 42.63 5.27
N ILE A 6 -96.65 42.20 4.33
CA ILE A 6 -96.20 41.64 3.05
C ILE A 6 -95.85 42.72 2.01
N LYS A 7 -96.43 43.93 2.12
CA LYS A 7 -96.11 45.05 1.20
C LYS A 7 -94.80 45.80 1.51
N ARG A 8 -94.12 45.51 2.63
CA ARG A 8 -92.83 46.14 2.98
C ARG A 8 -91.59 45.37 2.51
N LEU A 9 -91.76 44.16 1.95
CA LEU A 9 -90.66 43.37 1.40
C LEU A 9 -90.29 43.72 -0.06
N HIS A 10 -90.91 44.75 -0.64
CA HIS A 10 -90.74 45.10 -2.06
C HIS A 10 -89.99 46.41 -2.33
N ARG A 11 -89.10 46.85 -1.43
CA ARG A 11 -88.24 48.01 -1.72
C ARG A 11 -86.94 48.05 -0.92
N ASP A 12 -86.19 46.95 -0.91
CA ASP A 12 -84.78 47.02 -0.53
C ASP A 12 -83.94 46.03 -1.36
N GLU A 13 -83.61 46.44 -2.59
CA GLU A 13 -82.76 45.67 -3.51
C GLU A 13 -81.29 45.59 -3.03
N ARG A 14 -80.90 46.34 -1.98
CA ARG A 14 -79.54 46.34 -1.44
C ARG A 14 -79.21 45.06 -0.65
N GLY A 15 -80.23 44.33 -0.17
CA GLY A 15 -80.05 43.05 0.54
C GLY A 15 -79.79 41.85 -0.38
N PHE A 16 -80.15 41.93 -1.67
CA PHE A 16 -80.01 40.82 -2.62
C PHE A 16 -78.55 40.53 -2.99
N LEU A 17 -77.67 41.53 -2.92
CA LEU A 17 -76.24 41.37 -3.19
C LEU A 17 -75.50 40.67 -2.05
N SER A 18 -75.98 40.77 -0.80
CA SER A 18 -75.31 40.19 0.38
C SER A 18 -75.12 38.67 0.32
N PRO A 19 -76.13 37.84 -0.02
CA PRO A 19 -75.94 36.38 -0.11
C PRO A 19 -75.05 35.97 -1.29
N ILE A 20 -75.06 36.73 -2.40
CA ILE A 20 -74.19 36.50 -3.55
C ILE A 20 -72.72 36.77 -3.16
N ILE A 21 -72.46 37.89 -2.48
CA ILE A 21 -71.13 38.23 -1.98
C ILE A 21 -70.64 37.20 -0.97
N LEU A 22 -71.51 36.74 -0.05
CA LEU A 22 -71.16 35.69 0.91
C LEU A 22 -70.77 34.38 0.20
N TYR A 23 -71.56 33.95 -0.80
CA TYR A 23 -71.26 32.74 -1.56
C TYR A 23 -69.94 32.86 -2.34
N MET A 24 -69.71 34.00 -3.00
CA MET A 24 -68.44 34.31 -3.68
C MET A 24 -67.26 34.27 -2.72
N THR A 25 -67.42 34.81 -1.50
CA THR A 25 -66.36 34.83 -0.49
C THR A 25 -66.04 33.42 0.03
N ILE A 26 -67.07 32.59 0.25
CA ILE A 26 -66.90 31.19 0.64
C ILE A 26 -66.22 30.40 -0.50
N ALA A 27 -66.65 30.60 -1.74
CA ALA A 27 -66.04 29.95 -2.91
C ALA A 27 -64.57 30.35 -3.06
N LEU A 28 -64.24 31.63 -2.89
CA LEU A 28 -62.86 32.12 -2.91
C LEU A 28 -62.03 31.51 -1.77
N ALA A 29 -62.56 31.45 -0.55
CA ALA A 29 -61.87 30.83 0.58
C ALA A 29 -61.59 29.34 0.33
N LEU A 30 -62.56 28.60 -0.21
CA LEU A 30 -62.39 27.20 -0.60
C LEU A 30 -61.35 27.03 -1.71
N MET A 31 -61.34 27.93 -2.70
CA MET A 31 -60.36 27.94 -3.78
C MET A 31 -58.94 28.18 -3.24
N ILE A 32 -58.75 29.13 -2.31
CA ILE A 32 -57.46 29.38 -1.68
C ILE A 32 -56.97 28.14 -0.91
N VAL A 33 -57.84 27.51 -0.11
CA VAL A 33 -57.49 26.28 0.62
C VAL A 33 -57.12 25.15 -0.35
N TRP A 34 -57.82 25.03 -1.48
CA TRP A 34 -57.51 24.05 -2.52
C TRP A 34 -56.15 24.31 -3.18
N ILE A 35 -55.82 25.58 -3.48
CA ILE A 35 -54.52 25.97 -4.03
C ILE A 35 -53.40 25.67 -3.01
N LEU A 36 -53.59 26.00 -1.74
CA LEU A 36 -52.60 25.73 -0.69
C LEU A 36 -52.37 24.23 -0.48
N ASN A 37 -53.43 23.43 -0.50
CA ASN A 37 -53.32 21.97 -0.40
C ASN A 37 -52.61 21.36 -1.62
N THR A 38 -52.90 21.85 -2.83
CA THR A 38 -52.21 21.42 -4.06
C THR A 38 -50.74 21.84 -4.03
N GLY A 39 -50.46 23.09 -3.61
CA GLY A 39 -49.10 23.60 -3.42
C GLY A 39 -48.31 22.79 -2.41
N GLN A 40 -48.94 22.36 -1.31
CA GLN A 40 -48.31 21.48 -0.32
C GLN A 40 -47.94 20.12 -0.92
N VAL A 41 -48.79 19.52 -1.78
CA VAL A 41 -48.47 18.25 -2.45
C VAL A 41 -47.28 18.41 -3.39
N ILE A 42 -47.23 19.49 -4.18
CA ILE A 42 -46.10 19.78 -5.09
C ILE A 42 -44.82 20.00 -4.30
N TYR A 43 -44.89 20.81 -3.23
CA TYR A 43 -43.77 21.08 -2.34
C TYR A 43 -43.27 19.81 -1.65
N ASP A 44 -44.18 18.96 -1.19
CA ASP A 44 -43.81 17.70 -0.56
C ASP A 44 -43.09 16.79 -1.57
N LYS A 45 -43.61 16.68 -2.79
CA LYS A 45 -43.00 15.91 -3.89
C LYS A 45 -41.60 16.40 -4.25
N GLN A 46 -41.45 17.71 -4.46
CA GLN A 46 -40.15 18.31 -4.79
C GLN A 46 -39.13 18.03 -3.70
N ARG A 47 -39.50 18.25 -2.43
CA ARG A 47 -38.58 18.02 -1.31
C ARG A 47 -38.23 16.54 -1.12
N THR A 48 -39.13 15.61 -1.47
CA THR A 48 -38.81 14.18 -1.48
C THR A 48 -37.79 13.86 -2.59
N GLN A 49 -37.92 14.47 -3.77
CA GLN A 49 -36.94 14.35 -4.86
C GLN A 49 -35.58 14.93 -4.47
N ASP A 50 -35.55 16.16 -3.96
CA ASP A 50 -34.32 16.81 -3.50
C ASP A 50 -33.60 15.96 -2.43
N THR A 51 -34.36 15.22 -1.60
CA THR A 51 -33.80 14.29 -0.61
C THR A 51 -33.19 13.06 -1.27
N ALA A 52 -33.84 12.49 -2.30
CA ALA A 52 -33.32 11.34 -3.02
C ALA A 52 -32.03 11.70 -3.77
N ASP A 53 -32.03 12.82 -4.50
CA ASP A 53 -30.87 13.31 -5.23
C ASP A 53 -29.69 13.58 -4.28
N ALA A 54 -29.95 14.25 -3.16
CA ALA A 54 -28.92 14.50 -2.14
C ALA A 54 -28.42 13.19 -1.50
N ALA A 55 -29.30 12.23 -1.20
CA ALA A 55 -28.91 10.96 -0.60
C ALA A 55 -28.05 10.11 -1.56
N ALA A 56 -28.43 10.03 -2.84
CA ALA A 56 -27.65 9.35 -3.86
C ALA A 56 -26.27 10.01 -4.00
N LEU A 57 -26.23 11.33 -4.17
CA LEU A 57 -24.97 12.05 -4.32
C LEU A 57 -24.06 11.93 -3.09
N VAL A 58 -24.63 11.95 -1.88
CA VAL A 58 -23.85 11.73 -0.64
C VAL A 58 -23.23 10.34 -0.60
N HIS A 59 -23.96 9.30 -1.02
CA HIS A 59 -23.40 7.95 -1.09
C HIS A 59 -22.18 7.92 -2.03
N ALA A 60 -22.35 8.38 -3.27
CA ALA A 60 -21.28 8.40 -4.26
C ALA A 60 -20.10 9.31 -3.85
N ASP A 61 -20.35 10.46 -3.22
CA ASP A 61 -19.30 11.37 -2.74
C ASP A 61 -18.46 10.74 -1.63
N TRP A 62 -19.09 10.04 -0.67
CA TRP A 62 -18.35 9.27 0.33
C TRP A 62 -17.53 8.14 -0.29
N GLU A 63 -18.09 7.45 -1.28
CA GLU A 63 -17.42 6.36 -1.99
C GLU A 63 -16.17 6.86 -2.71
N ALA A 64 -16.30 7.94 -3.50
CA ALA A 64 -15.20 8.58 -4.18
C ALA A 64 -14.10 9.05 -3.21
N ARG A 65 -14.48 9.67 -2.09
CA ARG A 65 -13.52 10.07 -1.04
C ARG A 65 -12.78 8.88 -0.45
N TYR A 66 -13.46 7.77 -0.20
CA TYR A 66 -12.87 6.57 0.39
C TYR A 66 -11.89 5.91 -0.58
N LEU A 67 -12.26 5.82 -1.86
CA LEU A 67 -11.37 5.32 -2.91
C LEU A 67 -10.12 6.21 -3.08
N ASN A 68 -10.26 7.54 -2.99
CA ASN A 68 -9.12 8.46 -2.99
C ASN A 68 -8.18 8.24 -1.80
N ILE A 69 -8.72 8.03 -0.58
CA ILE A 69 -7.90 7.72 0.60
C ILE A 69 -7.21 6.35 0.44
N MET A 70 -7.93 5.33 -0.04
CA MET A 70 -7.33 4.01 -0.31
C MET A 70 -6.20 4.11 -1.34
N ALA A 71 -6.35 4.94 -2.38
CA ALA A 71 -5.28 5.18 -3.35
C ALA A 71 -4.03 5.82 -2.70
N MET A 72 -4.22 6.79 -1.79
CA MET A 72 -3.14 7.36 -0.99
C MET A 72 -2.41 6.31 -0.16
N ASN A 73 -3.18 5.47 0.53
CA ASN A 73 -2.68 4.43 1.42
C ASN A 73 -1.90 3.37 0.63
N ASN A 74 -2.39 2.94 -0.53
CA ASN A 74 -1.72 1.97 -1.37
C ASN A 74 -0.37 2.46 -1.91
N VAL A 75 -0.27 3.74 -2.30
CA VAL A 75 1.01 4.34 -2.69
C VAL A 75 1.97 4.44 -1.49
N ALA A 76 1.47 4.78 -0.30
CA ALA A 76 2.29 4.81 0.92
C ALA A 76 2.79 3.40 1.30
N SER A 77 1.93 2.39 1.28
CA SER A 77 2.27 0.99 1.53
C SER A 77 3.28 0.47 0.50
N SER A 78 3.15 0.86 -0.77
CA SER A 78 4.12 0.51 -1.83
C SER A 78 5.51 1.07 -1.53
N GLN A 79 5.60 2.33 -1.11
CA GLN A 79 6.87 2.96 -0.70
C GLN A 79 7.46 2.28 0.53
N ALA A 80 6.65 2.02 1.56
CA ALA A 80 7.09 1.34 2.78
C ALA A 80 7.58 -0.09 2.49
N THR A 81 6.94 -0.80 1.58
CA THR A 81 7.34 -2.17 1.17
C THR A 81 8.72 -2.17 0.49
N VAL A 82 8.99 -1.18 -0.38
CA VAL A 82 10.32 -1.03 -1.00
C VAL A 82 11.39 -0.73 0.05
N VAL A 83 11.14 0.22 0.95
CA VAL A 83 12.08 0.56 2.04
C VAL A 83 12.36 -0.65 2.92
N MET A 84 11.32 -1.40 3.27
CA MET A 84 11.41 -2.64 4.04
C MET A 84 12.27 -3.68 3.31
N ALA A 85 11.98 -4.00 2.05
CA ALA A 85 12.73 -4.98 1.27
C ALA A 85 14.22 -4.61 1.16
N THR A 86 14.51 -3.34 0.88
CA THR A 86 15.88 -2.82 0.82
C THR A 86 16.58 -2.91 2.17
N SER A 87 15.89 -2.58 3.26
CA SER A 87 16.45 -2.62 4.63
C SER A 87 16.73 -4.05 5.09
N VAL A 88 15.84 -5.01 4.78
CA VAL A 88 16.07 -6.44 5.07
C VAL A 88 17.27 -6.96 4.29
N ALA A 89 17.38 -6.66 2.99
CA ALA A 89 18.52 -7.05 2.17
C ALA A 89 19.83 -6.49 2.76
N PHE A 90 19.84 -5.20 3.10
CA PHE A 90 21.00 -4.52 3.66
C PHE A 90 21.41 -5.10 5.01
N GLN A 91 20.43 -5.39 5.88
CA GLN A 91 20.66 -6.03 7.17
C GLN A 91 21.30 -7.41 7.03
N LEU A 92 20.76 -8.25 6.14
CA LEU A 92 21.28 -9.59 5.92
C LEU A 92 22.69 -9.58 5.34
N THR A 93 22.99 -8.66 4.42
CA THR A 93 24.34 -8.53 3.85
C THR A 93 25.34 -8.04 4.89
N THR A 94 25.01 -6.99 5.64
CA THR A 94 25.93 -6.43 6.65
C THR A 94 26.15 -7.40 7.82
N ALA A 95 25.11 -8.14 8.25
CA ALA A 95 25.22 -9.19 9.25
C ALA A 95 26.10 -10.35 8.77
N GLU A 96 25.94 -10.79 7.53
CA GLU A 96 26.79 -11.85 6.96
C GLU A 96 28.26 -11.39 6.84
N LEU A 97 28.49 -10.16 6.39
CA LEU A 97 29.84 -9.57 6.35
C LEU A 97 30.48 -9.53 7.75
N ALA A 98 29.72 -9.13 8.78
CA ALA A 98 30.18 -9.11 10.18
C ALA A 98 30.45 -10.51 10.73
N LEU A 99 29.60 -11.50 10.43
CA LEU A 99 29.81 -12.88 10.85
C LEU A 99 31.08 -13.47 10.20
N ARG A 100 31.23 -13.30 8.89
CA ARG A 100 32.41 -13.79 8.14
C ARG A 100 33.71 -13.15 8.64
N SER A 101 33.74 -11.83 8.79
CA SER A 101 34.90 -11.10 9.32
C SER A 101 35.16 -11.41 10.80
N GLY A 102 34.11 -11.57 11.61
CA GLY A 102 34.21 -11.96 13.02
C GLY A 102 34.80 -13.36 13.22
N VAL A 103 34.42 -14.33 12.38
CA VAL A 103 35.03 -15.68 12.40
C VAL A 103 36.53 -15.61 12.10
N ILE A 104 36.94 -14.79 11.12
CA ILE A 104 38.38 -14.59 10.81
C ILE A 104 39.11 -14.06 12.04
N LEU A 105 38.60 -12.99 12.68
CA LEU A 105 39.23 -12.42 13.87
C LEU A 105 39.24 -13.39 15.07
N ALA A 106 38.15 -14.10 15.31
CA ALA A 106 38.06 -15.07 16.40
C ALA A 106 39.09 -16.20 16.23
N LYS A 107 39.29 -16.67 14.99
CA LYS A 107 40.29 -17.69 14.68
C LYS A 107 41.72 -17.18 14.77
N LEU A 108 41.98 -15.94 14.32
CA LEU A 108 43.29 -15.30 14.52
C LEU A 108 43.62 -15.15 16.01
N ALA A 109 42.61 -14.77 16.82
CA ALA A 109 42.76 -14.68 18.27
C ALA A 109 43.01 -16.06 18.90
N GLU A 110 42.21 -17.09 18.57
CA GLU A 110 42.38 -18.47 19.05
C GLU A 110 43.81 -18.97 18.79
N TYR A 111 44.33 -18.77 17.58
CA TYR A 111 45.69 -19.16 17.22
C TYR A 111 46.76 -18.42 18.04
N SER A 112 46.53 -17.13 18.32
CA SER A 112 47.39 -16.32 19.17
C SER A 112 47.43 -16.83 20.62
N PHE A 113 46.31 -17.38 21.12
CA PHE A 113 46.19 -17.88 22.49
C PHE A 113 46.71 -19.32 22.67
N THR A 114 46.54 -20.19 21.67
CA THR A 114 46.90 -21.61 21.77
C THR A 114 48.38 -21.89 21.53
N GLU A 115 49.04 -21.13 20.65
CA GLU A 115 50.45 -21.35 20.32
C GLU A 115 51.43 -20.42 21.05
N GLY A 116 50.92 -19.65 22.00
CA GLY A 116 51.67 -18.76 22.89
C GLY A 116 51.86 -17.37 22.30
N PHE A 117 51.56 -16.34 23.09
CA PHE A 117 51.95 -14.97 22.76
C PHE A 117 53.46 -14.94 22.51
N GLY A 118 53.88 -14.37 21.37
CA GLY A 118 55.27 -14.02 21.15
C GLY A 118 55.83 -13.15 22.28
N PRO A 119 57.15 -12.95 22.36
CA PRO A 119 57.77 -12.19 23.45
C PRO A 119 57.08 -10.84 23.64
N ALA A 120 56.76 -10.51 24.90
CA ALA A 120 55.93 -9.37 25.33
C ALA A 120 56.41 -7.98 24.86
N SER A 121 57.53 -7.88 24.15
CA SER A 121 58.14 -6.66 23.62
C SER A 121 57.49 -6.12 22.33
N LEU A 122 56.50 -6.81 21.75
CA LEU A 122 55.78 -6.37 20.53
C LEU A 122 54.35 -5.83 20.78
N LEU A 123 53.98 -5.58 22.05
CA LEU A 123 52.69 -5.00 22.42
C LEU A 123 52.77 -3.45 22.47
N PRO A 124 52.29 -2.73 21.44
CA PRO A 124 51.22 -1.72 21.60
C PRO A 124 50.27 -1.62 20.37
N PRO A 125 49.30 -0.67 20.34
CA PRO A 125 47.85 -0.85 20.55
C PRO A 125 47.10 -1.60 19.41
N LEU A 126 47.77 -2.42 18.62
CA LEU A 126 47.16 -3.22 17.55
C LEU A 126 46.59 -4.54 18.12
N PRO A 127 45.54 -5.12 17.50
CA PRO A 127 44.98 -6.40 17.94
C PRO A 127 46.10 -7.47 18.02
N PRO A 128 45.99 -8.45 18.94
CA PRO A 128 47.02 -9.44 19.17
C PRO A 128 47.38 -10.13 17.84
N MET A 129 48.59 -9.85 17.33
CA MET A 129 49.06 -10.44 16.09
C MET A 129 49.39 -11.92 16.34
N PRO A 130 48.92 -12.85 15.49
CA PRO A 130 49.13 -14.26 15.73
C PRO A 130 50.60 -14.64 15.66
N TYR A 131 51.03 -15.43 16.64
CA TYR A 131 52.37 -16.00 16.69
C TYR A 131 52.49 -17.10 15.64
N CYS A 132 53.53 -17.07 14.81
CA CYS A 132 53.81 -18.12 13.82
C CYS A 132 54.94 -19.02 14.33
N PRO A 133 54.65 -20.09 15.09
CA PRO A 133 55.70 -20.93 15.66
C PRO A 133 56.36 -21.83 14.61
N GLY A 134 57.58 -22.26 14.95
CA GLY A 134 58.34 -23.23 14.16
C GLY A 134 59.40 -22.60 13.26
N TRP A 135 59.11 -21.44 12.66
CA TRP A 135 59.99 -20.85 11.65
C TRP A 135 61.20 -20.12 12.24
N GLN A 136 61.08 -19.55 13.44
CA GLN A 136 62.15 -18.77 14.09
C GLN A 136 63.41 -19.59 14.43
N LYS A 137 63.33 -20.92 14.43
CA LYS A 137 64.42 -21.83 14.80
C LYS A 137 65.40 -22.15 13.65
N VAL A 138 65.13 -21.69 12.42
CA VAL A 138 66.02 -21.89 11.26
C VAL A 138 66.92 -20.66 11.07
N PRO A 139 68.25 -20.78 11.07
CA PRO A 139 69.15 -19.63 10.94
C PRO A 139 68.97 -18.91 9.58
N ILE A 140 68.90 -17.57 9.63
CA ILE A 140 68.72 -16.61 8.51
C ILE A 140 67.35 -16.68 7.82
N VAL A 141 66.91 -17.87 7.38
CA VAL A 141 65.65 -18.08 6.66
C VAL A 141 64.43 -17.96 7.57
N GLY A 142 64.58 -18.34 8.85
CA GLY A 142 63.50 -18.34 9.83
C GLY A 142 62.93 -16.97 10.15
N GLY A 143 63.76 -15.93 10.17
CA GLY A 143 63.34 -14.55 10.43
C GLY A 143 62.51 -13.96 9.28
N ILE A 144 62.87 -14.27 8.04
CA ILE A 144 62.16 -13.80 6.84
C ILE A 144 60.78 -14.46 6.76
N ILE A 145 60.71 -15.78 6.95
CA ILE A 145 59.43 -16.53 6.93
C ILE A 145 58.54 -16.08 8.09
N TYR A 146 59.09 -15.85 9.28
CA TYR A 146 58.35 -15.33 10.43
C TYR A 146 57.81 -13.92 10.18
N GLY A 147 58.62 -13.01 9.64
CA GLY A 147 58.18 -11.66 9.28
C GLY A 147 57.08 -11.65 8.22
N ALA A 148 57.20 -12.51 7.20
CA ALA A 148 56.20 -12.64 6.16
C ALA A 148 54.87 -13.24 6.69
N CYS A 149 54.95 -14.17 7.64
CA CYS A 149 53.77 -14.70 8.34
C CYS A 149 53.07 -13.62 9.19
N LEU A 150 53.82 -12.85 9.98
CA LEU A 150 53.27 -11.75 10.77
C LEU A 150 52.61 -10.68 9.87
N ALA A 151 53.25 -10.32 8.76
CA ALA A 151 52.68 -9.39 7.80
C ALA A 151 51.37 -9.93 7.20
N PHE A 152 51.35 -11.21 6.82
CA PHE A 152 50.16 -11.88 6.29
C PHE A 152 49.00 -11.90 7.30
N GLN A 153 49.26 -12.30 8.56
CA GLN A 153 48.22 -12.34 9.59
C GLN A 153 47.78 -10.93 10.04
N GLY A 154 48.70 -9.97 10.11
CA GLY A 154 48.39 -8.57 10.41
C GLY A 154 47.51 -7.93 9.33
N PHE A 155 47.76 -8.26 8.06
CA PHE A 155 46.90 -7.86 6.94
C PHE A 155 45.49 -8.47 7.07
N ARG A 156 45.39 -9.78 7.39
CA ARG A 156 44.09 -10.43 7.63
C ARG A 156 43.29 -9.81 8.77
N ALA A 157 43.96 -9.49 9.87
CA ALA A 157 43.34 -8.83 11.01
C ALA A 157 42.84 -7.42 10.64
N THR A 158 43.62 -6.67 9.85
CA THR A 158 43.27 -5.30 9.45
C THR A 158 42.04 -5.27 8.54
N GLU A 159 42.01 -6.10 7.49
CA GLU A 159 40.87 -6.12 6.56
C GLU A 159 39.59 -6.66 7.21
N ALA A 160 39.69 -7.69 8.05
CA ALA A 160 38.55 -8.17 8.82
C ALA A 160 38.04 -7.09 9.81
N THR A 161 38.94 -6.34 10.45
CA THR A 161 38.56 -5.23 11.35
C THR A 161 37.88 -4.10 10.59
N LYS A 162 38.36 -3.73 9.40
CA LYS A 162 37.72 -2.73 8.54
C LYS A 162 36.29 -3.14 8.18
N ALA A 163 36.08 -4.40 7.80
CA ALA A 163 34.74 -4.92 7.47
C ALA A 163 33.77 -4.85 8.66
N ILE A 164 34.22 -5.21 9.87
CA ILE A 164 33.41 -5.05 11.08
C ILE A 164 33.13 -3.58 11.38
N ALA A 165 34.14 -2.71 11.29
CA ALA A 165 34.01 -1.29 11.53
C ALA A 165 33.00 -0.65 10.55
N TYR A 166 33.04 -1.05 9.28
CA TYR A 166 32.04 -0.67 8.28
C TYR A 166 30.64 -1.13 8.70
N THR A 167 30.44 -2.41 9.07
CA THR A 167 29.12 -2.90 9.49
C THR A 167 28.60 -2.10 10.69
N VAL A 168 29.41 -1.84 11.71
CA VAL A 168 28.99 -1.05 12.88
C VAL A 168 28.63 0.39 12.46
N ALA A 169 29.45 1.03 11.63
CA ALA A 169 29.17 2.37 11.13
C ALA A 169 27.88 2.42 10.28
N ALA A 170 27.66 1.43 9.43
CA ALA A 170 26.45 1.30 8.62
C ALA A 170 25.20 1.10 9.47
N GLN A 171 25.27 0.27 10.51
CA GLN A 171 24.17 0.06 11.47
C GLN A 171 23.81 1.33 12.22
N VAL A 172 24.81 2.11 12.66
CA VAL A 172 24.57 3.38 13.37
C VAL A 172 24.04 4.47 12.43
N LYS A 173 24.56 4.56 11.21
CA LYS A 173 24.20 5.63 10.25
C LYS A 173 22.82 5.41 9.64
N TYR A 174 22.50 4.19 9.24
CA TYR A 174 21.31 3.89 8.46
C TYR A 174 20.19 3.22 9.26
N ASP A 175 20.48 2.67 10.44
CA ASP A 175 19.52 1.99 11.32
C ASP A 175 18.53 1.08 10.55
N PRO A 176 19.03 0.05 9.83
CA PRO A 176 18.19 -0.81 9.00
C PRO A 176 17.10 -1.52 9.83
N TRP A 177 17.38 -1.84 11.10
CA TRP A 177 16.39 -2.43 12.01
C TRP A 177 15.26 -1.46 12.34
N GLY A 178 15.57 -0.20 12.68
CA GLY A 178 14.56 0.83 12.87
C GLY A 178 13.70 1.06 11.62
N LEU A 179 14.32 1.03 10.43
CA LEU A 179 13.61 1.16 9.16
C LEU A 179 12.68 -0.03 8.86
N ILE A 180 13.10 -1.27 9.14
CA ILE A 180 12.26 -2.47 8.99
C ILE A 180 11.01 -2.35 9.87
N ASN A 181 11.20 -2.06 11.16
CA ASN A 181 10.08 -1.95 12.11
C ASN A 181 9.13 -0.82 11.71
N LYS A 182 9.68 0.37 11.43
CA LYS A 182 8.86 1.53 11.03
C LYS A 182 8.10 1.28 9.73
N SER A 183 8.70 0.59 8.76
CA SER A 183 8.01 0.24 7.51
C SER A 183 6.90 -0.77 7.77
N SER A 184 7.11 -1.75 8.64
CA SER A 184 6.05 -2.69 9.06
C SER A 184 4.89 -1.96 9.75
N ASP A 185 5.19 -1.07 10.71
CA ASP A 185 4.18 -0.29 11.42
C ASP A 185 3.36 0.58 10.46
N ILE A 186 4.00 1.17 9.44
CA ILE A 186 3.30 1.95 8.40
C ILE A 186 2.38 1.05 7.60
N ILE A 187 2.84 -0.12 7.16
CA ILE A 187 2.01 -1.05 6.37
C ILE A 187 0.82 -1.55 7.20
N ASP A 188 1.04 -1.92 8.45
CA ASP A 188 -0.03 -2.31 9.38
C ASP A 188 -1.05 -1.18 9.58
N ALA A 189 -0.58 0.05 9.83
CA ALA A 189 -1.46 1.20 9.98
C ALA A 189 -2.28 1.50 8.70
N MET A 190 -1.68 1.35 7.51
CA MET A 190 -2.40 1.53 6.24
C MET A 190 -3.42 0.40 6.00
N ASN A 191 -3.08 -0.84 6.36
CA ASN A 191 -4.00 -1.98 6.30
C ASN A 191 -5.19 -1.78 7.23
N ASP A 192 -4.95 -1.38 8.48
CA ASP A 192 -5.99 -1.11 9.47
C ASP A 192 -6.88 0.06 9.04
N LEU A 193 -6.31 1.10 8.43
CA LEU A 193 -7.07 2.22 7.88
C LEU A 193 -7.95 1.79 6.70
N ASN A 194 -7.41 1.01 5.76
CA ASN A 194 -8.19 0.50 4.63
C ASN A 194 -9.31 -0.43 5.10
N ASP A 195 -9.04 -1.28 6.08
CA ASP A 195 -10.06 -2.12 6.70
C ASP A 195 -11.15 -1.28 7.35
N TYR A 196 -10.75 -0.27 8.14
CA TYR A 196 -11.70 0.64 8.76
C TYR A 196 -12.58 1.38 7.74
N LEU A 197 -12.01 1.84 6.62
CA LEU A 197 -12.77 2.50 5.55
C LEU A 197 -13.84 1.56 5.00
N VAL A 198 -13.48 0.34 4.63
CA VAL A 198 -14.43 -0.61 4.04
C VAL A 198 -15.52 -1.03 5.04
N GLU A 199 -15.19 -1.27 6.32
CA GLU A 199 -16.20 -1.69 7.32
C GLU A 199 -17.12 -0.56 7.76
N SER A 200 -16.58 0.66 7.89
CA SER A 200 -17.36 1.79 8.38
C SER A 200 -18.21 2.47 7.29
N PHE A 201 -17.91 2.22 6.01
CA PHE A 201 -18.55 2.90 4.88
C PHE A 201 -20.09 2.84 4.90
N PRO A 202 -20.73 1.65 4.95
CA PRO A 202 -22.20 1.56 4.89
C PRO A 202 -22.90 2.32 6.02
N GLN A 203 -22.34 2.26 7.22
CA GLN A 203 -22.91 2.92 8.40
C GLN A 203 -22.76 4.45 8.31
N ARG A 204 -21.61 4.96 7.85
CA ARG A 204 -21.38 6.40 7.74
C ARG A 204 -22.27 7.05 6.70
N VAL A 205 -22.37 6.44 5.51
CA VAL A 205 -23.27 6.91 4.47
C VAL A 205 -24.71 6.89 4.97
N GLY A 206 -25.12 5.82 5.65
CA GLY A 206 -26.47 5.72 6.16
C GLY A 206 -26.81 6.75 7.23
N ASN A 207 -25.90 7.04 8.15
CA ASN A 207 -26.09 8.10 9.13
C ASN A 207 -26.28 9.47 8.45
N GLU A 208 -25.45 9.79 7.46
CA GLU A 208 -25.53 11.07 6.74
C GLU A 208 -26.83 11.17 5.92
N ALA A 209 -27.24 10.08 5.25
CA ALA A 209 -28.49 10.00 4.52
C ALA A 209 -29.70 10.16 5.45
N LEU A 210 -29.69 9.54 6.63
CA LEU A 210 -30.73 9.73 7.65
C LEU A 210 -30.78 11.18 8.17
N HIS A 211 -29.65 11.87 8.27
CA HIS A 211 -29.62 13.29 8.59
C HIS A 211 -30.33 14.13 7.51
N LEU A 212 -30.10 13.83 6.23
CA LEU A 212 -30.81 14.47 5.11
C LEU A 212 -32.32 14.20 5.16
N VAL A 213 -32.72 12.96 5.42
CA VAL A 213 -34.13 12.57 5.57
C VAL A 213 -34.80 13.39 6.67
N ARG A 214 -34.17 13.50 7.84
CA ARG A 214 -34.69 14.30 8.98
C ARG A 214 -34.76 15.79 8.65
N LEU A 215 -33.70 16.34 8.03
CA LEU A 215 -33.64 17.75 7.63
C LEU A 215 -34.76 18.08 6.64
N ASN A 216 -35.03 17.18 5.71
CA ASN A 216 -36.06 17.36 4.70
C ASN A 216 -37.46 16.91 5.12
N LYS A 217 -37.63 16.44 6.36
CA LYS A 217 -38.89 15.84 6.83
C LYS A 217 -39.38 14.77 5.85
N SER A 218 -38.47 14.00 5.27
CA SER A 218 -38.83 12.72 4.66
C SER A 218 -38.88 11.68 5.78
N ASP A 219 -39.48 10.52 5.52
CA ASP A 219 -39.69 9.53 6.56
C ASP A 219 -38.56 8.48 6.56
N HIS A 220 -38.22 7.94 5.38
CA HIS A 220 -37.22 6.89 5.26
C HIS A 220 -36.37 7.01 3.98
N VAL A 221 -35.19 6.38 4.00
CA VAL A 221 -34.31 6.18 2.84
C VAL A 221 -33.82 4.74 2.78
N VAL A 222 -33.71 4.20 1.58
CA VAL A 222 -33.15 2.87 1.28
C VAL A 222 -32.18 3.02 0.11
N PHE A 223 -31.04 2.35 0.18
CA PHE A 223 -30.07 2.28 -0.92
C PHE A 223 -30.13 0.92 -1.62
N HIS A 224 -29.88 0.94 -2.93
CA HIS A 224 -29.76 -0.24 -3.78
C HIS A 224 -28.52 -0.10 -4.68
N PRO A 225 -27.63 -1.10 -4.78
CA PRO A 225 -27.67 -2.38 -4.07
C PRO A 225 -27.50 -2.24 -2.54
N PRO A 226 -28.11 -3.16 -1.75
CA PRO A 226 -27.97 -3.13 -0.29
C PRO A 226 -26.57 -3.62 0.14
N CYS A 227 -26.19 -3.31 1.37
CA CYS A 227 -25.00 -3.91 1.96
C CYS A 227 -25.18 -5.43 2.17
N GLU A 228 -24.27 -6.24 1.62
CA GLU A 228 -24.34 -7.71 1.65
C GLU A 228 -23.96 -8.31 3.03
N ASN A 229 -23.04 -7.68 3.77
CA ASN A 229 -22.45 -8.25 5.00
C ASN A 229 -22.68 -7.40 6.25
N CYS A 230 -23.60 -6.43 6.20
CA CYS A 230 -23.91 -5.59 7.34
C CYS A 230 -24.90 -6.30 8.28
N GLY A 231 -24.41 -7.23 9.09
CA GLY A 231 -25.21 -7.98 10.08
C GLY A 231 -25.94 -7.13 11.13
N GLN A 232 -25.75 -5.81 11.12
CA GLN A 232 -26.43 -4.82 11.96
C GLN A 232 -26.73 -3.50 11.21
N ALA A 233 -26.81 -3.50 9.88
CA ALA A 233 -27.13 -2.28 9.13
C ALA A 233 -28.45 -1.67 9.64
N GLY A 234 -28.35 -0.50 10.24
CA GLY A 234 -29.52 0.29 10.64
C GLY A 234 -30.32 0.73 9.42
N GLU A 235 -31.48 1.32 9.68
CA GLU A 235 -32.26 1.97 8.63
C GLU A 235 -31.38 2.93 7.81
N GLY A 236 -31.51 2.91 6.48
CA GLY A 236 -30.76 3.80 5.60
C GLY A 236 -29.29 3.46 5.41
N ALA A 237 -28.77 2.32 5.91
CA ALA A 237 -27.41 1.89 5.61
C ALA A 237 -27.12 1.91 4.10
N GLY A 238 -25.96 2.46 3.73
CA GLY A 238 -25.51 2.51 2.34
C GLY A 238 -25.17 1.13 1.77
N GLY A 239 -24.91 1.09 0.46
CA GLY A 239 -24.29 -0.08 -0.19
C GLY A 239 -22.86 -0.34 0.32
N ASN A 240 -22.29 -1.46 -0.11
CA ASN A 240 -20.87 -1.79 0.13
C ASN A 240 -19.96 -0.82 -0.65
N LEU A 241 -18.76 -0.55 -0.13
CA LEU A 241 -17.70 0.06 -0.94
C LEU A 241 -17.36 -0.93 -2.08
N PRO A 242 -17.16 -0.50 -3.35
CA PRO A 242 -16.94 -1.40 -4.48
C PRO A 242 -15.52 -1.98 -4.53
N VAL A 243 -15.05 -2.49 -3.41
CA VAL A 243 -13.77 -3.15 -3.26
C VAL A 243 -13.95 -4.54 -2.68
N ASP A 244 -13.20 -5.49 -3.23
CA ASP A 244 -13.10 -6.85 -2.71
C ASP A 244 -11.87 -6.97 -1.82
N ARG A 245 -12.09 -7.60 -0.66
CA ARG A 245 -11.05 -8.02 0.28
C ARG A 245 -10.58 -9.45 0.02
N ASP A 246 -11.50 -10.28 -0.45
CA ASP A 246 -11.35 -11.73 -0.63
C ASP A 246 -11.89 -12.10 -2.02
N GLY A 247 -11.17 -12.90 -2.84
CA GLY A 247 -11.69 -13.32 -4.15
C GLY A 247 -10.65 -13.57 -5.26
N VAL A 248 -11.06 -13.40 -6.54
CA VAL A 248 -10.33 -13.85 -7.76
C VAL A 248 -9.15 -12.95 -8.14
N ASN A 249 -8.35 -12.55 -7.16
CA ASN A 249 -6.93 -12.88 -7.14
C ASN A 249 -6.23 -11.88 -6.21
N PRO A 250 -6.00 -12.24 -4.93
CA PRO A 250 -4.86 -11.72 -4.18
C PRO A 250 -3.62 -11.65 -5.08
N ALA A 251 -3.38 -12.67 -5.89
CA ALA A 251 -2.29 -12.70 -6.87
C ALA A 251 -2.33 -11.54 -7.88
N ALA A 252 -3.49 -11.10 -8.38
CA ALA A 252 -3.59 -10.03 -9.37
C ALA A 252 -3.49 -8.65 -8.71
N ALA A 253 -4.11 -8.47 -7.54
CA ALA A 253 -3.94 -7.26 -6.73
C ALA A 253 -2.48 -7.09 -6.27
N TYR A 254 -1.82 -8.17 -5.84
CA TYR A 254 -0.39 -8.18 -5.52
C TYR A 254 0.47 -7.94 -6.76
N THR A 255 0.16 -8.57 -7.90
CA THR A 255 0.88 -8.33 -9.17
C THR A 255 0.77 -6.86 -9.56
N GLU A 256 -0.43 -6.28 -9.45
CA GLU A 256 -0.66 -4.86 -9.74
C GLU A 256 0.11 -3.95 -8.79
N MET A 257 0.17 -4.28 -7.49
CA MET A 257 1.01 -3.58 -6.53
C MET A 257 2.49 -3.65 -6.89
N CYS A 258 2.98 -4.80 -7.34
CA CYS A 258 4.37 -4.96 -7.78
C CYS A 258 4.68 -4.19 -9.06
N LEU A 259 3.73 -4.15 -10.00
CA LEU A 259 3.80 -3.26 -11.17
C LEU A 259 3.77 -1.79 -10.75
N ALA A 260 2.98 -1.43 -9.74
CA ALA A 260 2.94 -0.08 -9.17
C ALA A 260 4.27 0.31 -8.50
N MET A 261 4.90 -0.58 -7.75
CA MET A 261 6.21 -0.33 -7.17
C MET A 261 7.30 -0.15 -8.25
N SER A 262 7.20 -0.89 -9.36
CA SER A 262 8.20 -0.90 -10.43
C SER A 262 8.03 0.25 -11.43
N TYR A 263 6.83 0.43 -11.97
CA TYR A 263 6.53 1.40 -13.03
C TYR A 263 5.90 2.69 -12.51
N GLY A 264 5.45 2.71 -11.24
CA GLY A 264 4.89 3.87 -10.56
C GLY A 264 3.86 4.61 -11.37
N THR A 265 4.29 5.77 -11.90
CA THR A 265 3.48 6.69 -12.70
C THR A 265 2.89 6.07 -13.96
N GLN A 266 3.41 4.96 -14.48
CA GLN A 266 2.87 4.29 -15.66
C GLN A 266 2.15 3.00 -15.25
N GLY A 267 0.89 2.87 -15.68
CA GLY A 267 0.15 1.62 -15.61
C GLY A 267 0.65 0.60 -16.63
N GLN A 268 -0.01 -0.56 -16.70
CA GLN A 268 0.31 -1.56 -17.73
C GLN A 268 -0.02 -1.07 -19.15
N ASP A 269 -1.03 -0.21 -19.28
CA ASP A 269 -1.24 0.59 -20.48
C ASP A 269 -0.32 1.84 -20.42
N PRO A 270 0.59 2.03 -21.38
CA PRO A 270 1.45 3.20 -21.44
C PRO A 270 0.72 4.55 -21.48
N LEU A 271 -0.56 4.54 -21.84
CA LEU A 271 -1.40 5.73 -21.90
C LEU A 271 -2.10 6.06 -20.58
N LEU A 272 -2.07 5.15 -19.60
CA LEU A 272 -2.70 5.33 -18.29
C LEU A 272 -1.65 5.71 -17.25
N MET A 273 -1.80 6.90 -16.68
CA MET A 273 -0.94 7.38 -15.61
C MET A 273 -1.54 7.10 -14.25
N ARG A 274 -0.76 6.49 -13.34
CA ARG A 274 -1.12 6.41 -11.92
C ARG A 274 -0.85 7.75 -11.26
N GLY A 275 -1.91 8.56 -11.15
CA GLY A 275 -1.80 9.98 -10.81
C GLY A 275 -1.11 10.26 -9.48
N GLU A 276 -1.30 9.39 -8.48
CA GLU A 276 -0.73 9.65 -7.14
C GLU A 276 0.78 9.48 -7.08
N PHE A 277 1.37 8.57 -7.86
CA PHE A 277 2.83 8.50 -7.98
C PHE A 277 3.37 9.76 -8.66
N ALA A 278 2.69 10.29 -9.68
CA ALA A 278 3.12 11.51 -10.35
C ALA A 278 3.04 12.72 -9.39
N ASN A 279 1.98 12.80 -8.58
CA ASN A 279 1.81 13.84 -7.56
C ASN A 279 2.91 13.81 -6.49
N ARG A 280 3.44 12.62 -6.17
CA ARG A 280 4.57 12.47 -5.24
C ARG A 280 5.94 12.72 -5.88
N GLY A 281 5.98 13.17 -7.13
CA GLY A 281 7.21 13.57 -7.82
C GLY A 281 7.99 12.42 -8.46
N PHE A 282 7.39 11.24 -8.61
CA PHE A 282 8.04 10.15 -9.33
C PHE A 282 8.14 10.49 -10.84
N PRO A 283 9.27 10.19 -11.50
CA PRO A 283 9.39 10.37 -12.95
C PRO A 283 8.42 9.49 -13.73
N ASN A 284 8.15 9.86 -14.99
CA ASN A 284 7.32 9.07 -15.91
C ASN A 284 7.90 7.66 -16.12
N GLY A 285 7.06 6.63 -15.99
CA GLY A 285 7.46 5.22 -16.12
C GLY A 285 8.24 4.67 -14.93
N LYS A 286 8.37 5.44 -13.83
CA LYS A 286 9.13 5.05 -12.65
C LYS A 286 8.27 5.06 -11.40
N GLY A 287 8.57 4.10 -10.53
CA GLY A 287 7.96 3.94 -9.20
C GLY A 287 9.01 3.91 -8.09
N PRO A 288 8.59 3.63 -6.85
CA PRO A 288 9.47 3.53 -5.68
C PRO A 288 10.70 2.64 -5.88
N LEU A 289 10.58 1.59 -6.68
CA LEU A 289 11.68 0.67 -6.97
C LEU A 289 12.68 1.25 -7.98
N THR A 290 12.20 1.96 -9.00
CA THR A 290 12.99 2.37 -10.19
C THR A 290 13.35 3.85 -10.21
N ALA A 291 12.83 4.65 -9.27
CA ALA A 291 13.15 6.06 -9.06
C ALA A 291 14.02 6.28 -7.81
N GLY A 292 14.90 5.34 -7.49
CA GLY A 292 15.82 5.45 -6.35
C GLY A 292 16.75 6.65 -6.49
N GLY A 293 16.79 7.49 -5.45
CA GLY A 293 17.78 8.55 -5.31
C GLY A 293 17.65 9.75 -6.27
N VAL A 294 18.74 10.51 -6.37
CA VAL A 294 18.82 11.77 -7.15
C VAL A 294 19.01 11.49 -8.64
N ASP A 295 19.61 10.36 -8.98
CA ASP A 295 19.91 9.93 -10.35
C ASP A 295 18.75 9.14 -11.00
N GLY A 296 17.73 8.79 -10.22
CA GLY A 296 16.61 7.98 -10.67
C GLY A 296 17.03 6.56 -11.06
N SER A 297 18.10 6.04 -10.47
CA SER A 297 18.53 4.65 -10.63
C SER A 297 17.60 3.70 -9.85
N HIS A 298 17.78 2.40 -10.02
CA HIS A 298 17.03 1.44 -9.22
C HIS A 298 17.44 1.56 -7.75
N ILE A 299 16.49 1.53 -6.80
CA ILE A 299 16.75 1.77 -5.36
C ILE A 299 17.84 0.85 -4.79
N ARG A 300 17.87 -0.40 -5.28
CA ARG A 300 18.93 -1.37 -5.00
C ARG A 300 20.30 -0.81 -5.36
N ASP A 301 20.48 -0.32 -6.58
CA ASP A 301 21.78 0.15 -7.07
C ASP A 301 22.16 1.45 -6.35
N TRP A 302 21.19 2.34 -6.14
CA TRP A 302 21.40 3.57 -5.36
C TRP A 302 21.88 3.28 -3.93
N VAL A 303 21.19 2.41 -3.18
CA VAL A 303 21.62 2.05 -1.82
C VAL A 303 22.97 1.33 -1.83
N ASN A 304 23.21 0.49 -2.83
CA ASN A 304 24.47 -0.24 -2.97
C ASN A 304 25.67 0.73 -3.06
N HIS A 305 25.56 1.80 -3.87
CA HIS A 305 26.60 2.80 -4.03
C HIS A 305 26.65 3.83 -2.88
N GLU A 306 25.49 4.36 -2.45
CA GLU A 306 25.42 5.41 -1.42
C GLU A 306 25.86 4.91 -0.04
N SER A 307 25.60 3.63 0.26
CA SER A 307 26.08 3.02 1.50
C SER A 307 27.58 2.70 1.47
N GLY A 308 28.17 2.56 0.27
CA GLY A 308 29.53 2.06 0.08
C GLY A 308 29.67 0.55 0.28
N ILE A 309 28.55 -0.19 0.38
CA ILE A 309 28.58 -1.65 0.55
C ILE A 309 29.15 -2.35 -0.69
N ASP A 310 28.99 -1.74 -1.86
CA ASP A 310 29.59 -2.17 -3.12
C ASP A 310 31.12 -2.30 -3.02
N ASN A 311 31.79 -1.25 -2.56
CA ASN A 311 33.25 -1.23 -2.41
C ASN A 311 33.67 -2.16 -1.28
N GLN A 312 32.97 -2.13 -0.15
CA GLN A 312 33.34 -2.96 1.00
C GLN A 312 33.24 -4.47 0.71
N LEU A 313 32.19 -4.91 0.00
CA LEU A 313 32.02 -6.30 -0.40
C LEU A 313 33.08 -6.74 -1.41
N VAL A 314 33.39 -5.89 -2.40
CA VAL A 314 34.43 -6.17 -3.40
C VAL A 314 35.81 -6.27 -2.75
N GLU A 315 36.16 -5.30 -1.91
CA GLU A 315 37.44 -5.28 -1.18
C GLU A 315 37.55 -6.51 -0.27
N PHE A 316 36.50 -6.80 0.52
CA PHE A 316 36.49 -7.96 1.39
C PHE A 316 36.52 -9.29 0.62
N TYR A 317 35.86 -9.37 -0.55
CA TYR A 317 35.87 -10.56 -1.39
C TYR A 317 37.21 -10.81 -2.05
N ILE A 318 37.83 -9.79 -2.65
CA ILE A 318 39.17 -9.89 -3.23
C ILE A 318 40.16 -10.30 -2.14
N PHE A 319 40.05 -9.67 -0.96
CA PHE A 319 40.83 -10.06 0.21
C PHE A 319 40.59 -11.52 0.59
N TYR A 320 39.34 -11.95 0.69
CA TYR A 320 38.99 -13.31 1.10
C TYR A 320 39.36 -14.37 0.06
N GLU A 321 39.32 -14.07 -1.24
CA GLU A 321 39.79 -14.97 -2.28
C GLU A 321 41.32 -15.04 -2.36
N ALA A 322 42.01 -13.91 -2.17
CA ALA A 322 43.47 -13.85 -2.22
C ALA A 322 44.14 -14.37 -0.94
N PHE A 323 43.51 -14.21 0.22
CA PHE A 323 44.10 -14.45 1.55
C PHE A 323 43.23 -15.31 2.47
N GLY A 324 42.11 -15.83 2.00
CA GLY A 324 41.22 -16.72 2.74
C GLY A 324 41.51 -18.20 2.54
N PRO A 325 40.49 -19.06 2.73
CA PRO A 325 40.72 -20.46 3.00
C PRO A 325 41.13 -21.30 1.80
N ALA A 326 42.37 -21.78 1.78
CA ALA A 326 42.93 -22.71 0.80
C ALA A 326 42.80 -22.25 -0.66
N TYR A 327 43.84 -21.68 -1.29
CA TYR A 327 44.25 -22.03 -2.66
C TYR A 327 45.47 -21.21 -3.11
N LEU A 328 46.22 -21.81 -4.04
CA LEU A 328 47.33 -21.25 -4.80
C LEU A 328 47.11 -19.77 -5.13
N SER A 329 47.86 -18.87 -4.51
CA SER A 329 48.08 -17.58 -5.15
C SER A 329 48.82 -17.87 -6.46
N LYS A 330 48.17 -17.63 -7.62
CA LYS A 330 48.87 -17.59 -8.92
C LYS A 330 49.94 -16.49 -8.94
N VAL A 331 49.85 -15.56 -7.98
CA VAL A 331 50.87 -14.58 -7.67
C VAL A 331 51.93 -15.25 -6.81
N PRO A 332 53.18 -15.36 -7.25
CA PRO A 332 54.25 -15.88 -6.41
C PRO A 332 54.28 -15.06 -5.12
N PHE A 333 54.34 -15.72 -3.96
CA PHE A 333 54.43 -15.02 -2.66
C PHE A 333 55.56 -13.98 -2.66
N LYS A 334 56.63 -14.25 -3.41
CA LYS A 334 57.72 -13.32 -3.75
C LYS A 334 57.22 -11.97 -4.31
N ALA A 335 56.33 -11.98 -5.30
CA ALA A 335 55.80 -10.76 -5.91
C ALA A 335 54.94 -9.94 -4.93
N ILE A 336 54.26 -10.60 -3.98
CA ILE A 336 53.51 -9.94 -2.91
C ILE A 336 54.48 -9.28 -1.92
N VAL A 337 55.57 -9.98 -1.56
CA VAL A 337 56.61 -9.43 -0.69
C VAL A 337 57.32 -8.25 -1.36
N GLU A 338 57.67 -8.34 -2.64
CA GLU A 338 58.34 -7.29 -3.40
C GLU A 338 57.46 -6.04 -3.60
N GLN A 339 56.16 -6.23 -3.83
CA GLN A 339 55.22 -5.11 -3.99
C GLN A 339 55.06 -4.27 -2.70
N TYR A 340 55.22 -4.88 -1.53
CA TYR A 340 54.96 -4.23 -0.24
C TYR A 340 56.20 -3.97 0.62
N ALA A 341 57.33 -4.66 0.38
CA ALA A 341 58.59 -4.40 1.07
C ALA A 341 59.30 -3.12 0.59
N GLY A 342 58.83 -2.50 -0.49
CA GLY A 342 59.51 -1.38 -1.14
C GLY A 342 60.74 -1.83 -1.94
N ASP A 343 61.59 -0.87 -2.34
CA ASP A 343 62.79 -1.14 -3.13
C ASP A 343 63.78 -1.98 -2.31
N LEU A 344 63.79 -3.29 -2.57
CA LEU A 344 64.66 -4.25 -1.91
C LEU A 344 66.07 -4.07 -2.47
N SER A 345 67.08 -3.98 -1.60
CA SER A 345 68.46 -4.01 -2.08
C SER A 345 68.75 -5.34 -2.76
N TRP A 346 69.66 -5.36 -3.73
CA TRP A 346 69.99 -6.57 -4.50
C TRP A 346 70.39 -7.78 -3.62
N TRP A 347 70.97 -7.55 -2.43
CA TRP A 347 71.26 -8.61 -1.47
C TRP A 347 70.00 -9.18 -0.79
N GLN A 348 68.96 -8.36 -0.58
CA GLN A 348 67.68 -8.78 -0.03
C GLN A 348 66.85 -9.55 -1.06
N GLU A 349 66.87 -9.12 -2.33
CA GLU A 349 66.27 -9.90 -3.44
C GLU A 349 66.96 -11.26 -3.60
N LEU A 350 68.30 -11.29 -3.58
CA LEU A 350 69.07 -12.51 -3.71
C LEU A 350 68.90 -13.44 -2.50
N ALA A 351 68.74 -12.88 -1.30
CA ALA A 351 68.40 -13.64 -0.09
C ALA A 351 66.97 -14.17 -0.13
N LEU A 352 66.00 -13.40 -0.64
CA LEU A 352 64.62 -13.84 -0.90
C LEU A 352 64.60 -14.98 -1.92
N ASP A 353 65.30 -14.85 -3.04
CA ASP A 353 65.39 -15.91 -4.06
C ASP A 353 66.08 -17.17 -3.55
N ALA A 354 67.20 -17.02 -2.84
CA ALA A 354 67.88 -18.16 -2.23
C ALA A 354 67.00 -18.83 -1.16
N SER A 355 66.24 -18.07 -0.38
CA SER A 355 65.37 -18.63 0.66
C SER A 355 64.11 -19.29 0.07
N PHE A 356 63.50 -18.75 -0.99
CA PHE A 356 62.44 -19.44 -1.74
C PHE A 356 62.95 -20.71 -2.42
N TRP A 357 64.13 -20.67 -3.03
CA TRP A 357 64.76 -21.84 -3.65
C TRP A 357 65.12 -22.91 -2.60
N ILE A 358 65.73 -22.54 -1.48
CA ILE A 358 66.05 -23.45 -0.37
C ILE A 358 64.76 -24.06 0.20
N ALA A 359 63.71 -23.27 0.40
CA ALA A 359 62.49 -23.77 0.99
C ALA A 359 61.73 -24.75 0.07
N ASP A 360 61.74 -24.49 -1.24
CA ASP A 360 61.18 -25.40 -2.26
C ASP A 360 62.03 -26.68 -2.40
N LYS A 361 63.36 -26.57 -2.50
CA LYS A 361 64.27 -27.72 -2.74
C LYS A 361 64.62 -28.55 -1.51
N VAL A 362 64.76 -27.92 -0.34
CA VAL A 362 65.28 -28.57 0.88
C VAL A 362 64.16 -28.99 1.81
N PHE A 363 63.12 -28.16 1.95
CA PHE A 363 62.02 -28.42 2.88
C PHE A 363 60.75 -28.92 2.17
N GLY A 364 60.73 -28.95 0.83
CA GLY A 364 59.56 -29.35 0.04
C GLY A 364 58.37 -28.41 0.19
N VAL A 365 58.60 -27.18 0.68
CA VAL A 365 57.57 -26.18 0.91
C VAL A 365 57.39 -25.38 -0.38
N GLY A 366 56.42 -25.79 -1.20
CA GLY A 366 56.12 -25.13 -2.46
C GLY A 366 55.46 -23.77 -2.25
N PHE A 367 56.26 -22.71 -2.08
CA PHE A 367 55.79 -21.31 -2.00
C PHE A 367 55.09 -20.81 -3.28
N GLY A 368 55.07 -21.63 -4.35
CA GLY A 368 54.29 -21.40 -5.57
C GLY A 368 53.01 -22.24 -5.69
N ILE A 369 52.73 -23.19 -4.78
CA ILE A 369 51.62 -24.16 -4.92
C ILE A 369 50.76 -24.30 -3.65
N THR A 370 51.24 -23.91 -2.47
CA THR A 370 50.44 -23.95 -1.22
C THR A 370 50.93 -22.87 -0.25
N ASN A 371 50.02 -22.07 0.31
CA ASN A 371 50.36 -21.10 1.35
C ASN A 371 50.78 -21.85 2.63
N PRO A 372 52.05 -21.77 3.08
CA PRO A 372 52.52 -22.53 4.24
C PRO A 372 52.02 -21.97 5.58
N PHE A 373 51.34 -20.82 5.56
CA PHE A 373 50.70 -20.21 6.75
C PHE A 373 49.23 -20.61 6.89
N GLN A 374 48.80 -21.61 6.11
CA GLN A 374 47.45 -22.13 6.13
C GLN A 374 47.17 -22.85 7.44
N LEU A 375 46.16 -22.38 8.17
CA LEU A 375 45.66 -23.06 9.35
C LEU A 375 44.59 -24.08 8.91
N PRO A 376 44.42 -25.23 9.60
CA PRO A 376 43.39 -26.24 9.29
C PRO A 376 41.93 -25.77 9.42
N ILE A 377 41.70 -24.47 9.51
CA ILE A 377 40.49 -23.81 10.02
C ILE A 377 39.74 -23.08 8.88
N ASP A 378 40.11 -23.42 7.67
CA ASP A 378 39.82 -22.68 6.46
C ASP A 378 38.57 -23.23 5.74
N VAL A 379 37.42 -23.27 6.40
CA VAL A 379 36.12 -23.36 5.70
C VAL A 379 35.02 -22.54 6.39
N PRO A 380 35.16 -21.21 6.58
CA PRO A 380 33.98 -20.37 6.56
C PRO A 380 33.36 -20.45 5.15
N PRO A 381 32.03 -20.46 5.00
CA PRO A 381 31.39 -20.56 3.69
C PRO A 381 31.96 -19.44 2.82
N ARG A 382 32.48 -19.74 1.62
CA ARG A 382 32.88 -18.69 0.66
C ARG A 382 31.65 -17.93 0.20
N TYR A 383 31.83 -16.75 -0.39
CA TYR A 383 30.78 -16.26 -1.27
C TYR A 383 30.74 -17.23 -2.45
N SER A 384 29.57 -17.78 -2.75
CA SER A 384 29.40 -18.69 -3.91
C SER A 384 29.77 -18.00 -5.21
N ASP A 385 29.53 -16.69 -5.26
CA ASP A 385 29.63 -15.87 -6.46
C ASP A 385 30.63 -14.72 -6.27
N SER A 386 31.19 -14.25 -7.38
CA SER A 386 32.04 -13.07 -7.38
C SER A 386 31.30 -11.83 -6.91
N GLN A 387 32.00 -10.96 -6.17
CA GLN A 387 31.50 -9.64 -5.79
C GLN A 387 32.05 -8.60 -6.77
N THR A 388 31.16 -7.88 -7.44
CA THR A 388 31.47 -6.71 -8.27
C THR A 388 30.74 -5.49 -7.72
N LYS A 389 31.03 -4.29 -8.24
CA LYS A 389 30.35 -3.09 -7.76
C LYS A 389 28.85 -3.13 -8.03
N ASP A 390 28.45 -3.62 -9.20
CA ASP A 390 27.05 -3.59 -9.63
C ASP A 390 26.30 -4.90 -9.32
N GLU A 391 27.04 -6.01 -9.19
CA GLU A 391 26.49 -7.33 -8.89
C GLU A 391 27.23 -7.96 -7.70
N ASN A 392 26.61 -7.90 -6.53
CA ASN A 392 27.17 -8.39 -5.27
C ASN A 392 26.09 -9.06 -4.40
N ASP A 393 26.49 -9.49 -3.22
CA ASP A 393 25.64 -10.20 -2.28
C ASP A 393 24.42 -9.38 -1.85
N PHE A 394 24.56 -8.06 -1.70
CA PHE A 394 23.42 -7.18 -1.42
C PHE A 394 22.44 -7.13 -2.58
N THR A 395 22.92 -6.90 -3.81
CA THR A 395 22.02 -6.80 -4.96
C THR A 395 21.29 -8.12 -5.23
N ARG A 396 21.98 -9.26 -5.10
CA ARG A 396 21.35 -10.60 -5.22
C ARG A 396 20.36 -10.90 -4.11
N LYS A 397 20.66 -10.54 -2.85
CA LYS A 397 19.71 -10.72 -1.73
C LYS A 397 18.49 -9.84 -1.90
N PHE A 398 18.68 -8.59 -2.35
CA PHE A 398 17.57 -7.71 -2.68
C PHE A 398 16.67 -8.35 -3.74
N ASP A 399 17.24 -8.84 -4.85
CA ASP A 399 16.47 -9.47 -5.93
C ASP A 399 15.74 -10.72 -5.43
N MET A 400 16.39 -11.53 -4.59
CA MET A 400 15.76 -12.70 -3.97
C MET A 400 14.57 -12.31 -3.07
N ILE A 401 14.75 -11.31 -2.21
CA ILE A 401 13.69 -10.80 -1.33
C ILE A 401 12.56 -10.20 -2.17
N TRP A 402 12.89 -9.40 -3.17
CA TRP A 402 11.92 -8.79 -4.06
C TRP A 402 11.11 -9.84 -4.83
N ASN A 403 11.76 -10.89 -5.32
CA ASN A 403 11.09 -12.03 -5.95
C ASN A 403 10.18 -12.80 -4.98
N GLN A 404 10.46 -12.77 -3.68
CA GLN A 404 9.56 -13.33 -2.66
C GLN A 404 8.37 -12.42 -2.39
N VAL A 405 8.60 -11.11 -2.24
CA VAL A 405 7.57 -10.08 -2.06
C VAL A 405 6.59 -10.06 -3.24
N CYS A 406 7.12 -10.13 -4.46
CA CYS A 406 6.35 -10.08 -5.71
C CYS A 406 6.12 -11.45 -6.36
N GLY A 407 6.40 -12.53 -5.64
CA GLY A 407 6.24 -13.89 -6.14
C GLY A 407 4.79 -14.39 -6.08
N PRO A 408 4.42 -15.42 -6.87
CA PRO A 408 3.06 -15.96 -6.93
C PRO A 408 2.54 -16.55 -5.62
N ALA A 409 3.41 -16.76 -4.62
CA ALA A 409 3.02 -17.22 -3.29
C ALA A 409 2.63 -16.09 -2.32
N GLY A 410 2.89 -14.81 -2.65
CA GLY A 410 2.56 -13.64 -1.80
C GLY A 410 2.92 -13.81 -0.32
N GLY A 411 3.91 -14.66 -0.04
CA GLY A 411 3.98 -15.42 1.19
C GLY A 411 5.16 -14.97 2.01
N ALA A 412 4.86 -14.58 3.26
CA ALA A 412 5.76 -14.35 4.38
C ALA A 412 7.24 -14.55 4.06
N ILE A 413 8.04 -13.47 4.17
CA ILE A 413 9.49 -13.51 4.15
C ILE A 413 9.96 -14.53 5.19
N SER A 414 10.11 -15.79 4.79
CA SER A 414 10.72 -16.85 5.59
C SER A 414 12.13 -17.01 5.05
N VAL A 415 12.97 -15.99 5.23
CA VAL A 415 14.40 -16.16 4.97
C VAL A 415 14.91 -17.17 6.00
N ALA A 416 15.19 -18.38 5.53
CA ALA A 416 15.62 -19.51 6.33
C ALA A 416 16.81 -19.12 7.23
N GLY A 417 16.60 -19.18 8.55
CA GLY A 417 17.67 -19.27 9.55
C GLY A 417 18.04 -17.98 10.29
N ALA A 418 17.59 -16.81 9.87
CA ALA A 418 17.69 -15.59 10.66
C ALA A 418 16.33 -15.30 11.30
N SER A 419 16.28 -15.12 12.61
CA SER A 419 15.12 -14.65 13.35
C SER A 419 14.76 -13.21 12.95
N LEU A 420 14.34 -13.02 11.71
CA LEU A 420 13.81 -11.76 11.23
C LEU A 420 12.40 -11.56 11.83
N PRO A 421 12.03 -10.32 12.15
CA PRO A 421 10.74 -10.00 12.73
C PRO A 421 9.63 -10.39 11.75
N VAL A 422 8.44 -10.72 12.28
CA VAL A 422 7.26 -10.94 11.45
C VAL A 422 7.04 -9.66 10.64
N VAL A 423 7.20 -9.77 9.33
CA VAL A 423 7.11 -8.63 8.42
C VAL A 423 5.67 -8.49 7.95
N SER A 424 5.06 -7.32 8.15
CA SER A 424 3.72 -7.05 7.61
C SER A 424 3.76 -6.80 6.11
N PHE A 425 2.71 -7.25 5.42
CA PHE A 425 2.52 -7.05 3.99
C PHE A 425 1.26 -6.25 3.72
N PRO A 426 1.24 -5.42 2.66
CA PRO A 426 0.04 -4.71 2.27
C PRO A 426 -1.07 -5.71 1.93
N LYS A 427 -2.25 -5.52 2.51
CA LYS A 427 -3.42 -6.33 2.17
C LYS A 427 -3.85 -6.02 0.73
N PRO A 428 -4.08 -7.04 -0.11
CA PRO A 428 -4.54 -6.82 -1.47
C PRO A 428 -6.01 -6.38 -1.45
N TYR A 429 -6.30 -5.19 -1.98
CA TYR A 429 -7.67 -4.78 -2.31
C TYR A 429 -7.83 -4.75 -3.82
N TRP A 430 -8.98 -5.19 -4.31
CA TRP A 430 -9.31 -5.17 -5.73
C TRP A 430 -10.60 -4.41 -5.99
N LEU A 431 -10.71 -3.74 -7.12
CA LEU A 431 -11.92 -3.04 -7.54
C LEU A 431 -12.95 -4.05 -8.06
N LYS A 432 -14.16 -4.04 -7.49
CA LYS A 432 -15.27 -4.91 -7.95
C LYS A 432 -15.59 -4.68 -9.43
N GLY A 433 -16.02 -5.74 -10.11
CA GLY A 433 -16.43 -5.70 -11.52
C GLY A 433 -15.29 -5.50 -12.53
N ARG A 434 -14.03 -5.35 -12.08
CA ARG A 434 -12.88 -5.19 -12.98
C ARG A 434 -12.19 -6.51 -13.28
N ALA A 435 -11.96 -6.74 -14.57
CA ALA A 435 -10.98 -7.72 -15.02
C ALA A 435 -9.56 -7.25 -14.63
N PRO A 436 -8.68 -8.16 -14.18
CA PRO A 436 -7.26 -7.87 -14.00
C PRO A 436 -6.67 -7.16 -15.23
N PHE A 437 -5.83 -6.15 -14.98
CA PHE A 437 -5.02 -5.48 -16.00
C PHE A 437 -5.78 -4.65 -17.05
N ASN A 438 -7.10 -4.49 -16.90
CA ASN A 438 -7.85 -3.49 -17.65
C ASN A 438 -8.09 -2.28 -16.75
N PHE A 439 -7.41 -1.16 -17.02
CA PHE A 439 -7.51 0.09 -16.23
C PHE A 439 -8.12 1.25 -17.03
N THR A 440 -8.62 0.97 -18.24
CA THR A 440 -9.18 1.99 -19.13
C THR A 440 -10.32 2.76 -18.43
N PRO A 441 -10.24 4.11 -18.38
CA PRO A 441 -11.27 4.97 -17.80
C PRO A 441 -12.45 5.15 -18.76
N PHE A 442 -12.23 4.95 -20.07
CA PHE A 442 -13.24 5.09 -21.11
C PHE A 442 -13.23 3.85 -22.02
N GLY A 443 -14.37 3.13 -22.11
CA GLY A 443 -14.50 2.05 -23.10
C GLY A 443 -15.45 0.89 -22.79
N GLY A 444 -16.14 0.87 -21.65
CA GLY A 444 -17.16 -0.13 -21.35
C GLY A 444 -18.42 0.52 -20.80
N ASP A 445 -19.54 -0.20 -20.81
CA ASP A 445 -20.70 0.13 -19.99
C ASP A 445 -20.21 0.42 -18.57
N GLN A 446 -20.74 1.48 -17.98
CA GLN A 446 -20.33 1.85 -16.65
C GLN A 446 -20.60 0.68 -15.69
N LEU A 447 -19.60 0.35 -14.88
CA LEU A 447 -19.65 -0.82 -14.02
C LEU A 447 -20.78 -0.67 -13.02
N THR A 448 -21.65 -1.67 -12.98
CA THR A 448 -22.83 -1.73 -12.11
C THR A 448 -22.47 -1.58 -10.63
N ASP A 449 -21.29 -2.06 -10.23
CA ASP A 449 -20.79 -1.99 -8.85
C ASP A 449 -20.54 -0.56 -8.35
N TYR A 450 -20.45 0.44 -9.24
CA TYR A 450 -20.19 1.86 -8.91
C TYR A 450 -21.44 2.73 -9.08
N GLN A 451 -22.60 2.08 -9.21
CA GLN A 451 -23.89 2.74 -9.32
C GLN A 451 -24.66 2.50 -8.03
N THR A 452 -25.24 3.57 -7.49
CA THR A 452 -26.10 3.49 -6.31
C THR A 452 -27.39 4.24 -6.54
N LEU A 453 -28.50 3.57 -6.27
CA LEU A 453 -29.87 4.10 -6.30
C LEU A 453 -30.35 4.40 -4.87
N ALA A 454 -30.68 5.65 -4.60
CA ALA A 454 -31.32 6.07 -3.35
C ALA A 454 -32.84 6.16 -3.53
N ILE A 455 -33.58 5.65 -2.55
CA ILE A 455 -35.03 5.49 -2.59
C ILE A 455 -35.63 6.12 -1.33
N VAL A 456 -36.37 7.21 -1.49
CA VAL A 456 -36.90 7.98 -0.36
C VAL A 456 -38.41 7.86 -0.31
N SER A 457 -38.96 7.60 0.88
CA SER A 457 -40.40 7.67 1.13
C SER A 457 -40.77 8.88 1.99
N ARG A 458 -41.95 9.42 1.71
CA ARG A 458 -42.66 10.34 2.57
C ARG A 458 -44.10 9.89 2.77
N ALA A 459 -44.50 9.78 4.02
CA ALA A 459 -45.80 9.35 4.49
C ALA A 459 -46.87 10.43 4.26
N PRO A 460 -48.14 9.99 4.13
CA PRO A 460 -49.30 10.88 4.01
C PRO A 460 -49.40 11.91 5.16
N ARG A 461 -49.55 13.19 4.80
CA ARG A 461 -49.73 14.30 5.75
C ARG A 461 -51.16 14.81 5.77
N ALA A 462 -51.55 15.39 6.90
CA ALA A 462 -52.83 16.07 7.01
C ALA A 462 -52.86 17.32 6.11
N ARG A 463 -53.98 17.52 5.42
CA ARG A 463 -54.24 18.74 4.62
C ARG A 463 -54.68 19.90 5.52
N LEU A 464 -54.53 21.12 5.03
CA LEU A 464 -55.14 22.30 5.66
C LEU A 464 -56.66 22.11 5.70
N GLN A 465 -57.26 22.44 6.85
CA GLN A 465 -58.69 22.23 7.15
C GLN A 465 -59.16 20.77 7.06
N VAL A 466 -58.57 19.89 7.88
CA VAL A 466 -58.90 18.45 8.02
C VAL A 466 -60.40 18.16 8.17
N ARG A 467 -61.19 19.11 8.72
CA ARG A 467 -62.65 18.97 8.85
C ARG A 467 -63.37 18.94 7.50
N ILE A 468 -62.87 19.69 6.51
CA ILE A 468 -63.43 19.77 5.15
C ILE A 468 -62.73 18.75 4.24
N PHE A 469 -61.40 18.67 4.35
CA PHE A 469 -60.58 17.73 3.59
C PHE A 469 -60.12 16.60 4.52
N LYS A 470 -60.96 15.58 4.65
CA LYS A 470 -60.67 14.40 5.49
C LYS A 470 -59.52 13.53 4.94
N ASP A 471 -59.26 13.65 3.64
CA ASP A 471 -58.22 12.90 2.96
C ASP A 471 -56.84 13.45 3.27
N LYS A 472 -55.87 12.56 3.50
CA LYS A 472 -54.46 12.92 3.61
C LYS A 472 -53.87 13.24 2.23
N THR A 473 -52.69 13.86 2.20
CA THR A 473 -51.88 13.86 0.97
C THR A 473 -51.48 12.41 0.65
N PRO A 474 -51.36 12.03 -0.64
CA PRO A 474 -50.84 10.72 -0.99
C PRO A 474 -49.39 10.57 -0.50
N SER A 475 -48.93 9.34 -0.28
CA SER A 475 -47.50 9.09 -0.08
C SER A 475 -46.71 9.60 -1.28
N ALA A 476 -45.52 10.13 -1.05
CA ALA A 476 -44.58 10.51 -2.10
C ALA A 476 -43.36 9.60 -2.06
N TYR A 477 -42.97 9.08 -3.21
CA TYR A 477 -41.76 8.29 -3.38
C TYR A 477 -40.88 8.99 -4.41
N ALA A 478 -39.57 9.01 -4.16
CA ALA A 478 -38.59 9.52 -5.10
C ALA A 478 -37.42 8.55 -5.21
N LEU A 479 -36.83 8.53 -6.39
CA LEU A 479 -35.65 7.74 -6.70
C LEU A 479 -34.60 8.67 -7.32
N ALA A 480 -33.34 8.43 -7.00
CA ALA A 480 -32.23 9.09 -7.66
C ALA A 480 -31.06 8.12 -7.74
N GLN A 481 -30.37 8.10 -8.87
CA GLN A 481 -29.17 7.31 -9.04
C GLN A 481 -27.96 8.22 -9.09
N SER A 482 -26.87 7.71 -8.54
CA SER A 482 -25.55 8.31 -8.59
C SER A 482 -24.56 7.27 -9.07
N TRP A 483 -23.45 7.75 -9.58
CA TRP A 483 -22.37 6.91 -10.04
C TRP A 483 -21.00 7.46 -9.61
N VAL A 484 -20.04 6.57 -9.41
CA VAL A 484 -18.65 6.91 -9.10
C VAL A 484 -17.78 6.58 -10.31
N HIS A 485 -16.86 7.49 -10.63
CA HIS A 485 -16.00 7.37 -11.81
C HIS A 485 -14.63 7.96 -11.53
N ASN A 486 -13.65 7.57 -12.34
CA ASN A 486 -12.30 8.11 -12.33
C ASN A 486 -11.89 8.41 -13.78
N TYR A 487 -11.55 9.67 -14.06
CA TYR A 487 -11.24 10.10 -15.43
C TYR A 487 -9.81 9.79 -15.87
N THR A 488 -8.92 9.55 -14.91
CA THR A 488 -7.51 9.31 -15.16
C THR A 488 -7.20 7.83 -15.32
N ALA A 489 -7.54 7.02 -14.32
CA ALA A 489 -7.32 5.57 -14.36
C ALA A 489 -8.23 4.86 -13.36
N PHE A 490 -8.84 3.75 -13.77
CA PHE A 490 -9.75 3.00 -12.92
C PHE A 490 -8.97 2.00 -12.04
N ASP A 491 -8.16 2.53 -11.12
CA ASP A 491 -7.26 1.80 -10.22
C ASP A 491 -7.28 2.33 -8.77
N LEU A 492 -6.64 1.60 -7.86
CA LEU A 492 -6.46 2.02 -6.45
C LEU A 492 -5.10 2.71 -6.22
N TYR A 493 -4.61 3.47 -7.19
CA TYR A 493 -3.37 4.25 -7.13
C TYR A 493 -3.55 5.67 -7.71
N THR A 494 -4.77 6.06 -8.04
CA THR A 494 -5.10 7.34 -8.66
C THR A 494 -6.20 8.04 -7.85
N GLN A 495 -5.91 9.24 -7.35
CA GLN A 495 -6.82 10.03 -6.50
C GLN A 495 -7.79 10.93 -7.27
N ASP A 496 -8.30 10.46 -8.40
CA ASP A 496 -9.21 11.22 -9.28
C ASP A 496 -10.60 10.61 -9.30
N TRP A 497 -11.00 9.98 -8.19
CA TRP A 497 -12.35 9.46 -8.00
C TRP A 497 -13.33 10.60 -7.73
N LEU A 498 -14.42 10.62 -8.49
CA LEU A 498 -15.44 11.66 -8.48
C LEU A 498 -16.84 11.04 -8.47
N ALA A 499 -17.79 11.81 -7.98
CA ALA A 499 -19.19 11.44 -7.85
C ALA A 499 -20.06 12.34 -8.74
N SER A 500 -21.12 11.76 -9.33
CA SER A 500 -22.16 12.56 -9.99
C SER A 500 -23.51 11.84 -10.02
N LEU A 501 -24.57 12.60 -10.26
CA LEU A 501 -25.90 12.05 -10.48
C LEU A 501 -25.97 11.41 -11.88
N ALA A 502 -26.72 10.32 -11.97
CA ALA A 502 -26.85 9.51 -13.16
C ALA A 502 -28.33 9.25 -13.48
N PRO A 503 -28.66 8.91 -14.73
CA PRO A 503 -29.96 8.33 -15.05
C PRO A 503 -30.23 7.08 -14.20
N ALA A 504 -31.47 6.88 -13.77
CA ALA A 504 -31.87 5.81 -12.85
C ALA A 504 -32.00 4.44 -13.53
N THR A 505 -30.95 3.97 -14.21
CA THR A 505 -30.92 2.69 -14.95
C THR A 505 -31.07 1.47 -14.03
N LEU A 506 -30.62 1.53 -12.77
CA LEU A 506 -30.84 0.46 -11.79
C LEU A 506 -32.33 0.28 -11.47
N ALA A 507 -33.14 1.32 -11.68
CA ALA A 507 -34.58 1.24 -11.48
C ALA A 507 -35.29 0.49 -12.62
N ASP A 508 -34.59 0.15 -13.71
CA ASP A 508 -35.11 -0.69 -14.79
C ASP A 508 -35.28 -2.16 -14.33
N ASP A 509 -34.44 -2.64 -13.40
CA ASP A 509 -34.67 -3.91 -12.69
C ASP A 509 -35.57 -3.71 -11.47
N ILE A 510 -36.84 -3.48 -11.76
CA ILE A 510 -37.89 -3.26 -10.75
C ILE A 510 -37.97 -4.43 -9.75
N GLY A 511 -37.64 -5.65 -10.18
CA GLY A 511 -37.72 -6.85 -9.34
C GLY A 511 -36.68 -6.80 -8.22
N GLU A 512 -35.43 -6.50 -8.56
CA GLU A 512 -34.33 -6.42 -7.61
C GLU A 512 -34.50 -5.24 -6.63
N VAL A 513 -34.91 -4.08 -7.16
CA VAL A 513 -35.21 -2.90 -6.34
C VAL A 513 -36.37 -3.16 -5.38
N SER A 514 -37.46 -3.79 -5.85
CA SER A 514 -38.60 -4.18 -5.00
C SER A 514 -38.17 -5.12 -3.87
N ASN A 515 -37.32 -6.10 -4.18
CA ASN A 515 -36.80 -7.03 -3.19
C ASN A 515 -35.92 -6.33 -2.14
N THR A 516 -35.05 -5.42 -2.57
CA THR A 516 -34.20 -4.60 -1.67
C THR A 516 -35.06 -3.81 -0.69
N ILE A 517 -36.11 -3.14 -1.18
CA ILE A 517 -37.02 -2.36 -0.35
C ILE A 517 -37.76 -3.26 0.67
N LYS A 518 -38.26 -4.42 0.24
CA LYS A 518 -39.00 -5.37 1.10
C LYS A 518 -38.13 -5.95 2.21
N GLN A 519 -36.83 -6.11 1.97
CA GLN A 519 -35.88 -6.60 2.95
C GLN A 519 -35.35 -5.50 3.89
N SER A 520 -35.59 -4.23 3.56
CA SER A 520 -35.14 -3.10 4.38
C SER A 520 -35.94 -2.95 5.68
N PRO A 521 -35.34 -2.38 6.75
CA PRO A 521 -36.05 -2.11 8.01
C PRO A 521 -37.28 -1.19 7.86
N ALA A 522 -37.31 -0.36 6.82
CA ALA A 522 -38.36 0.61 6.55
C ALA A 522 -39.44 0.11 5.57
N ALA A 523 -39.49 -1.20 5.27
CA ALA A 523 -40.35 -1.80 4.24
C ALA A 523 -41.82 -1.36 4.31
N ASP A 524 -42.39 -1.21 5.51
CA ASP A 524 -43.77 -0.79 5.73
C ASP A 524 -44.10 0.57 5.07
N SER A 525 -43.14 1.50 5.10
CA SER A 525 -43.30 2.84 4.52
C SER A 525 -43.33 2.83 2.99
N TYR A 526 -42.84 1.76 2.37
CA TYR A 526 -42.77 1.60 0.91
C TYR A 526 -43.80 0.60 0.37
N THR A 527 -44.72 0.09 1.18
CA THR A 527 -45.75 -0.87 0.75
C THR A 527 -46.60 -0.40 -0.44
N GLY A 528 -46.81 0.91 -0.57
CA GLY A 528 -47.46 1.49 -1.74
C GLY A 528 -46.60 1.39 -3.01
N LEU A 529 -45.30 1.63 -2.89
CA LEU A 529 -44.34 1.56 -3.98
C LEU A 529 -44.08 0.11 -4.43
N THR A 530 -43.82 -0.80 -3.49
CA THR A 530 -43.54 -2.21 -3.80
C THR A 530 -44.75 -2.90 -4.42
N ARG A 531 -45.97 -2.61 -3.97
CA ARG A 531 -47.20 -3.12 -4.63
C ARG A 531 -47.31 -2.66 -6.08
N VAL A 532 -46.84 -1.44 -6.37
CA VAL A 532 -46.87 -0.87 -7.71
C VAL A 532 -45.81 -1.52 -8.59
N PHE A 533 -44.61 -1.72 -8.07
CA PHE A 533 -43.53 -2.48 -8.70
C PHE A 533 -43.93 -3.93 -9.01
N ASP A 534 -44.55 -4.62 -8.05
CA ASP A 534 -44.94 -6.03 -8.17
C ASP A 534 -46.07 -6.28 -9.18
N LYS A 535 -46.94 -5.28 -9.41
CA LYS A 535 -48.06 -5.40 -10.36
C LYS A 535 -47.64 -5.21 -11.81
N GLY A 536 -46.50 -4.55 -12.06
CA GLY A 536 -45.99 -4.23 -13.39
C GLY A 536 -46.86 -3.24 -14.19
N GLY A 537 -46.24 -2.58 -15.18
CA GLY A 537 -46.91 -1.74 -16.18
C GLY A 537 -46.51 -0.26 -16.15
N ALA A 538 -46.70 0.45 -17.27
CA ALA A 538 -46.29 1.84 -17.45
C ALA A 538 -46.90 2.83 -16.43
N ASN A 539 -48.05 2.49 -15.84
CA ASN A 539 -48.70 3.28 -14.80
C ASN A 539 -48.01 3.17 -13.42
N ALA A 540 -47.05 2.25 -13.26
CA ALA A 540 -46.32 2.06 -12.01
C ALA A 540 -45.43 3.26 -11.66
N TRP A 541 -44.86 3.88 -12.69
CA TRP A 541 -44.01 5.07 -12.54
C TRP A 541 -44.80 6.34 -12.18
N ALA A 542 -46.12 6.40 -12.43
CA ALA A 542 -46.94 7.56 -12.07
C ALA A 542 -47.00 7.81 -10.54
N ALA A 543 -46.69 6.80 -9.74
CA ALA A 543 -46.61 6.90 -8.28
C ALA A 543 -45.23 7.34 -7.75
N VAL A 544 -44.21 7.28 -8.60
CA VAL A 544 -42.83 7.69 -8.30
C VAL A 544 -42.61 9.08 -8.88
N ASN A 545 -42.03 9.99 -8.11
CA ASN A 545 -41.45 11.18 -8.71
C ASN A 545 -40.17 10.73 -9.42
N THR A 546 -40.20 10.73 -10.74
CA THR A 546 -39.03 10.53 -11.59
C THR A 546 -38.93 11.73 -12.53
N HIS A 547 -37.71 12.18 -12.80
CA HIS A 547 -37.45 13.19 -13.81
C HIS A 547 -37.69 12.68 -15.22
#